data_AF-A0A8W8MDI1-F1
#
_entry.id   AF-A0A8W8MDI1-F1
#
_cell.length_a   1.000
_cell.length_b   1.000
_cell.length_c   1.000
_cell.angle_alpha   90.00
_cell.angle_beta   90.00
_cell.angle_gamma   90.00
#
_symmetry.space_group_name_H-M   'P 1'
#
loop_
_entity.id
_entity.type
_entity.pdbx_description
1 polymer ?
#
loop_
_entity_poly.entity_id
_entity_poly.type
_entity_poly.pdbx_seq_one_letter_code
_entity_poly.pdbx_strand_id
1 'polypeptide(L)'
;EMAKILRHPRVYSFLHVPVQSASDSVLMDMKREYCQADFRHVTDFLKERVPGVTIATDVICGFPTETEDDFEETMQLVEEYKFPSLFINQFFPRPGTPAAKMPRIPAQLVKQRTKKISELFHSYRPYDHKMSEIQQVLVTETSHDQQYYVGHNKFYDQVLVPKNENLMGKMVTVRIVETGKHFLKGQLLSDKGIVQPDVPLPLKKGQVSGASGLVQIENNSNHNIFMAVSLFAVLIAIVWRFYSLFLGTT
;
A
#
# COMPACT_ATOMS: atom_id res chain seq x y z
N GLU A 1 7.20 9.96 -6.32
CA GLU A 1 6.88 9.98 -4.87
C GLU A 1 6.66 8.61 -4.22
N MET A 2 5.72 7.75 -4.67
CA MET A 2 5.41 6.49 -3.96
C MET A 2 6.64 5.57 -3.72
N ALA A 3 7.48 5.37 -4.74
CA ALA A 3 8.70 4.57 -4.59
C ALA A 3 9.66 5.12 -3.51
N LYS A 4 9.74 6.44 -3.34
CA LYS A 4 10.54 7.08 -2.29
C LYS A 4 9.98 6.77 -0.90
N ILE A 5 8.65 6.78 -0.76
CA ILE A 5 7.96 6.44 0.48
C ILE A 5 8.18 4.97 0.85
N LEU A 6 7.99 4.05 -0.09
CA LEU A 6 8.15 2.61 0.14
C LEU A 6 9.60 2.19 0.45
N ARG A 7 10.59 2.98 0.00
CA ARG A 7 12.01 2.79 0.36
C ARG A 7 12.36 3.29 1.76
N HIS A 8 11.50 4.12 2.38
CA HIS A 8 11.80 4.70 3.67
C HIS A 8 11.92 3.58 4.74
N PRO A 9 12.96 3.53 5.59
CA PRO A 9 13.20 2.41 6.52
C PRO A 9 12.01 2.03 7.42
N ARG A 10 11.19 3.01 7.82
CA ARG A 10 10.02 2.84 8.69
C ARG A 10 8.68 2.57 7.97
N VAL A 11 8.67 2.35 6.66
CA VAL A 11 7.45 2.06 5.87
C VAL A 11 7.58 0.70 5.22
N TYR A 12 6.59 -0.18 5.30
CA TYR A 12 6.69 -1.47 4.59
C TYR A 12 6.86 -1.26 3.08
N SER A 13 7.74 -2.03 2.46
CA SER A 13 7.86 -2.13 1.00
C SER A 13 6.82 -3.14 0.49
N PHE A 14 5.56 -2.87 0.81
CA PHE A 14 4.39 -3.66 0.48
C PHE A 14 3.31 -2.71 -0.02
N LEU A 15 2.62 -3.06 -1.09
CA LEU A 15 1.49 -2.28 -1.59
C LEU A 15 0.40 -3.20 -2.14
N HIS A 16 -0.85 -2.92 -1.77
CA HIS A 16 -2.00 -3.55 -2.39
C HIS A 16 -2.47 -2.68 -3.55
N VAL A 17 -2.33 -3.17 -4.79
CA VAL A 17 -2.76 -2.50 -6.01
C VAL A 17 -3.83 -3.38 -6.68
N PRO A 18 -5.12 -3.04 -6.56
CA PRO A 18 -6.19 -3.88 -7.09
C PRO A 18 -6.31 -3.76 -8.62
N VAL A 19 -5.96 -4.82 -9.36
CA VAL A 19 -6.22 -4.87 -10.82
C VAL A 19 -7.68 -5.18 -11.13
N GLN A 20 -8.30 -6.08 -10.37
CA GLN A 20 -9.69 -6.54 -10.49
C GLN A 20 -9.96 -7.39 -11.74
N SER A 21 -9.56 -6.95 -12.93
CA SER A 21 -9.54 -7.73 -14.18
C SER A 21 -8.37 -7.24 -15.03
N ALA A 22 -7.77 -8.10 -15.84
CA ALA A 22 -6.75 -7.66 -16.78
C ALA A 22 -7.32 -7.26 -18.15
N SER A 23 -8.64 -7.36 -18.36
CA SER A 23 -9.28 -6.94 -19.61
C SER A 23 -9.76 -5.49 -19.53
N ASP A 24 -9.32 -4.68 -20.48
CA ASP A 24 -9.73 -3.27 -20.59
C ASP A 24 -11.24 -3.11 -20.81
N SER A 25 -11.87 -4.07 -21.51
CA SER A 25 -13.32 -4.06 -21.75
C SER A 25 -14.09 -4.25 -20.43
N VAL A 26 -13.68 -5.25 -19.65
CA VAL A 26 -14.26 -5.55 -18.33
C VAL A 26 -13.97 -4.42 -17.35
N LEU A 27 -12.75 -3.87 -17.33
CA LEU A 27 -12.38 -2.72 -16.51
C LEU A 27 -13.26 -1.50 -16.80
N MET A 28 -13.53 -1.21 -18.07
CA MET A 28 -14.42 -0.12 -18.49
C MET A 28 -15.86 -0.35 -18.03
N ASP A 29 -16.36 -1.58 -18.11
CA ASP A 29 -17.70 -1.94 -17.63
C ASP A 29 -17.81 -1.86 -16.10
N MET A 30 -16.72 -2.17 -15.40
CA MET A 30 -16.55 -1.97 -13.96
C MET A 30 -16.40 -0.49 -13.56
N LYS A 31 -16.38 0.44 -14.53
CA LYS A 31 -16.16 1.89 -14.33
C LYS A 31 -14.80 2.20 -13.70
N ARG A 32 -13.77 1.48 -14.10
CA ARG A 32 -12.37 1.81 -13.75
C ARG A 32 -11.85 2.89 -14.70
N GLU A 33 -11.06 3.81 -14.14
CA GLU A 33 -10.42 4.91 -14.87
C GLU A 33 -8.96 4.57 -15.24
N TYR A 34 -8.63 3.28 -15.29
CA TYR A 34 -7.32 2.75 -15.62
C TYR A 34 -7.46 1.54 -16.54
N CYS A 35 -6.42 1.26 -17.32
CA CYS A 35 -6.30 0.09 -18.18
C CYS A 35 -5.26 -0.91 -17.64
N GLN A 36 -5.15 -2.06 -18.29
CA GLN A 36 -4.13 -3.07 -18.00
C GLN A 36 -2.72 -2.48 -18.10
N ALA A 37 -2.48 -1.63 -19.11
CA ALA A 37 -1.16 -1.01 -19.31
C ALA A 37 -0.78 -0.06 -18.15
N ASP A 38 -1.74 0.66 -17.57
CA ASP A 38 -1.50 1.51 -16.40
C ASP A 38 -1.09 0.66 -15.18
N PHE A 39 -1.79 -0.46 -14.94
CA PHE A 39 -1.46 -1.39 -13.87
C PHE A 39 -0.05 -1.96 -14.03
N ARG A 40 0.30 -2.40 -15.25
CA ARG A 40 1.65 -2.90 -15.59
C ARG A 40 2.70 -1.83 -15.35
N HIS A 41 2.46 -0.61 -15.85
CA HIS A 41 3.35 0.52 -15.66
C HIS A 41 3.64 0.79 -14.18
N VAL A 42 2.60 0.86 -13.33
CA VAL A 42 2.76 1.05 -11.89
C VAL A 42 3.53 -0.10 -11.26
N THR A 43 3.18 -1.34 -11.60
CA THR A 43 3.79 -2.54 -11.00
C THR A 43 5.27 -2.65 -11.36
N ASP A 44 5.62 -2.47 -12.64
CA ASP A 44 6.99 -2.55 -13.13
C ASP A 44 7.84 -1.40 -12.58
N PHE A 45 7.30 -0.18 -12.57
CA PHE A 45 7.96 0.98 -11.97
C PHE A 45 8.30 0.74 -10.50
N LEU A 46 7.38 0.15 -9.73
CA LEU A 46 7.62 -0.15 -8.32
C LEU A 46 8.66 -1.27 -8.15
N LYS A 47 8.57 -2.34 -8.94
CA LYS A 47 9.55 -3.45 -8.90
C LYS A 47 10.96 -2.99 -9.25
N GLU A 48 11.11 -2.09 -10.22
CA GLU A 48 12.40 -1.51 -10.61
C GLU A 48 12.97 -0.58 -9.52
N ARG A 49 12.13 0.30 -8.95
CA ARG A 49 12.59 1.37 -8.07
C ARG A 49 12.61 1.00 -6.59
N VAL A 50 11.91 -0.05 -6.19
CA VAL A 50 11.82 -0.53 -4.80
C VAL A 50 12.19 -2.01 -4.77
N PRO A 51 13.50 -2.34 -4.68
CA PRO A 51 13.96 -3.72 -4.69
C PRO A 51 13.27 -4.56 -3.62
N GLY A 52 12.73 -5.70 -4.02
CA GLY A 52 12.03 -6.65 -3.14
C GLY A 52 10.58 -6.29 -2.80
N VAL A 53 10.01 -5.20 -3.35
CA VAL A 53 8.63 -4.80 -3.07
C VAL A 53 7.64 -5.95 -3.29
N THR A 54 6.76 -6.15 -2.33
CA THR A 54 5.64 -7.09 -2.45
C THR A 54 4.41 -6.34 -2.95
N ILE A 55 3.90 -6.75 -4.11
CA ILE A 55 2.62 -6.26 -4.64
C ILE A 55 1.56 -7.33 -4.40
N ALA A 56 0.53 -6.95 -3.64
CA ALA A 56 -0.70 -7.71 -3.55
C ALA A 56 -1.71 -7.15 -4.56
N THR A 57 -2.63 -8.00 -5.04
CA THR A 57 -3.73 -7.56 -5.91
C THR A 57 -4.98 -8.41 -5.69
N ASP A 58 -6.13 -7.87 -6.09
CA ASP A 58 -7.39 -8.60 -6.18
C ASP A 58 -7.73 -8.89 -7.65
N VAL A 59 -8.44 -10.00 -7.88
CA VAL A 59 -9.10 -10.34 -9.15
C VAL A 59 -10.55 -10.74 -8.88
N ILE A 60 -11.45 -10.34 -9.78
CA ILE A 60 -12.88 -10.67 -9.74
C ILE A 60 -13.19 -11.55 -10.95
N CYS A 61 -13.51 -12.82 -10.70
CA CYS A 61 -13.97 -13.76 -11.72
C CYS A 61 -15.48 -13.66 -11.91
N GLY A 62 -15.93 -13.75 -13.16
CA GLY A 62 -17.34 -13.88 -13.50
C GLY A 62 -18.11 -12.56 -13.51
N PHE A 63 -17.43 -11.44 -13.77
CA PHE A 63 -18.11 -10.17 -14.02
C PHE A 63 -19.10 -10.33 -15.21
N PRO A 64 -20.29 -9.70 -15.22
CA PRO A 64 -21.33 -9.99 -16.20
C PRO A 64 -20.92 -9.95 -17.68
N THR A 65 -19.95 -9.12 -18.05
CA THR A 65 -19.46 -8.98 -19.44
C THR A 65 -18.19 -9.77 -19.74
N GLU A 66 -17.65 -10.52 -18.78
CA GLU A 66 -16.39 -11.26 -18.91
C GLU A 66 -16.49 -12.44 -19.90
N THR A 67 -15.81 -12.33 -21.03
CA THR A 67 -15.66 -13.41 -22.02
C THR A 67 -14.55 -14.39 -21.63
N GLU A 68 -14.31 -15.43 -22.43
CA GLU A 68 -13.19 -16.35 -22.17
C GLU A 68 -11.84 -15.68 -22.44
N ASP A 69 -11.75 -14.83 -23.47
CA ASP A 69 -10.53 -14.08 -23.80
C ASP A 69 -10.18 -13.09 -22.67
N ASP A 70 -11.18 -12.39 -22.12
CA ASP A 70 -10.98 -11.48 -20.98
C ASP A 70 -10.45 -12.20 -19.73
N PHE A 71 -10.95 -13.42 -19.50
CA PHE A 71 -10.48 -14.25 -18.39
C PHE A 71 -9.06 -14.74 -18.64
N GLU A 72 -8.73 -15.11 -19.87
CA GLU A 72 -7.38 -15.57 -20.25
C GLU A 72 -6.35 -14.45 -20.12
N GLU A 73 -6.69 -13.20 -20.47
CA GLU A 73 -5.82 -12.04 -20.20
C GLU A 73 -5.49 -11.92 -18.70
N THR A 74 -6.48 -12.18 -17.84
CA THR A 74 -6.30 -12.15 -16.37
C THR A 74 -5.40 -13.29 -15.90
N MET A 75 -5.54 -14.49 -16.48
CA MET A 75 -4.66 -15.62 -16.21
C MET A 75 -3.21 -15.32 -16.62
N GLN A 76 -2.99 -14.75 -17.80
CA GLN A 76 -1.67 -14.37 -18.30
C GLN A 76 -1.00 -13.35 -17.39
N LEU A 77 -1.72 -12.32 -16.93
CA LEU A 77 -1.19 -11.34 -15.99
C LEU A 77 -0.73 -11.99 -14.68
N VAL A 78 -1.51 -12.92 -14.13
CA VAL A 78 -1.14 -13.63 -12.89
C VAL A 78 0.08 -14.53 -13.09
N GLU A 79 0.15 -15.25 -14.21
CA GLU A 79 1.30 -16.11 -14.51
C GLU A 79 2.59 -15.30 -14.74
N GLU A 80 2.47 -14.13 -15.35
CA GLU A 80 3.62 -13.25 -15.61
C GLU A 80 4.18 -12.64 -14.30
N TYR A 81 3.32 -12.08 -13.46
CA TYR A 81 3.76 -11.36 -12.27
C TYR A 81 4.00 -12.26 -11.05
N LYS A 82 3.40 -13.46 -11.01
CA LYS A 82 3.52 -14.45 -9.92
C LYS A 82 3.36 -13.81 -8.55
N PHE A 83 2.27 -13.05 -8.37
CA PHE A 83 2.00 -12.28 -7.15
C PHE A 83 2.15 -13.12 -5.88
N PRO A 84 2.85 -12.63 -4.84
CA PRO A 84 2.94 -13.33 -3.56
C PRO A 84 1.61 -13.41 -2.82
N SER A 85 0.74 -12.40 -3.01
CA SER A 85 -0.60 -12.30 -2.42
C SER A 85 -1.62 -11.93 -3.50
N LEU A 86 -2.57 -12.82 -3.74
CA LEU A 86 -3.62 -12.66 -4.75
C LEU A 86 -4.97 -12.99 -4.12
N PHE A 87 -5.88 -12.02 -4.10
CA PHE A 87 -7.24 -12.21 -3.60
C PHE A 87 -8.17 -12.54 -4.77
N ILE A 88 -8.61 -13.79 -4.83
CA ILE A 88 -9.48 -14.28 -5.89
C ILE A 88 -10.93 -14.25 -5.40
N ASN A 89 -11.72 -13.33 -5.94
CA ASN A 89 -13.12 -13.15 -5.58
C ASN A 89 -14.05 -13.50 -6.76
N GLN A 90 -15.26 -13.95 -6.45
CA GLN A 90 -16.31 -14.08 -7.45
C GLN A 90 -17.13 -12.79 -7.50
N PHE A 91 -17.60 -12.41 -8.68
CA PHE A 91 -18.53 -11.29 -8.81
C PHE A 91 -19.80 -11.54 -8.00
N PHE A 92 -20.11 -10.60 -7.12
CA PHE A 92 -21.35 -10.57 -6.36
C PHE A 92 -22.11 -9.28 -6.64
N PRO A 93 -23.34 -9.33 -7.21
CA PRO A 93 -24.09 -8.13 -7.54
C PRO A 93 -24.49 -7.39 -6.27
N ARG A 94 -24.17 -6.09 -6.21
CA ARG A 94 -24.57 -5.22 -5.10
C ARG A 94 -25.85 -4.47 -5.47
N PRO A 95 -26.91 -4.53 -4.63
CA PRO A 95 -28.16 -3.80 -4.89
C PRO A 95 -27.90 -2.33 -5.22
N GLY A 96 -28.58 -1.80 -6.24
CA GLY A 96 -28.45 -0.41 -6.69
C GLY A 96 -27.33 -0.13 -7.68
N THR A 97 -26.45 -1.10 -8.00
CA THR A 97 -25.40 -0.91 -9.01
C THR A 97 -25.88 -1.23 -10.43
N PRO A 98 -25.31 -0.61 -11.49
CA PRO A 98 -25.59 -1.01 -12.87
C PRO A 98 -25.33 -2.50 -13.12
N ALA A 99 -24.23 -3.02 -12.55
CA ALA A 99 -23.83 -4.41 -12.69
C ALA A 99 -24.86 -5.40 -12.08
N ALA A 100 -25.65 -4.99 -11.09
CA ALA A 100 -26.70 -5.84 -10.53
C ALA A 100 -27.87 -6.09 -11.48
N LYS A 101 -28.03 -5.26 -12.53
CA LYS A 101 -29.08 -5.41 -13.55
C LYS A 101 -28.59 -6.18 -14.78
N MET A 102 -27.29 -6.47 -14.87
CA MET A 102 -26.71 -7.16 -16.02
C MET A 102 -27.01 -8.67 -15.98
N PRO A 103 -27.17 -9.33 -17.14
CA PRO A 103 -27.29 -10.78 -17.22
C PRO A 103 -26.05 -11.45 -16.62
N ARG A 104 -26.25 -12.43 -15.74
CA ARG A 104 -25.14 -13.11 -15.07
C ARG A 104 -24.55 -14.21 -15.94
N ILE A 105 -23.24 -14.36 -15.87
CA ILE A 105 -22.54 -15.54 -16.36
C ILE A 105 -23.01 -16.78 -15.57
N PRO A 106 -23.15 -17.97 -16.21
CA PRO A 106 -23.51 -19.20 -15.52
C PRO A 106 -22.61 -19.49 -14.32
N ALA A 107 -23.21 -19.81 -13.17
CA ALA A 107 -22.47 -20.04 -11.92
C ALA A 107 -21.42 -21.16 -12.05
N GLN A 108 -21.68 -22.16 -12.88
CA GLN A 108 -20.72 -23.23 -13.17
C GLN A 108 -19.45 -22.70 -13.85
N LEU A 109 -19.59 -21.76 -14.80
CA LEU A 109 -18.47 -21.14 -15.48
C LEU A 109 -17.65 -20.25 -14.52
N VAL A 110 -18.33 -19.46 -13.68
CA VAL A 110 -17.66 -18.65 -12.63
C VAL A 110 -16.85 -19.54 -11.67
N LYS A 111 -17.41 -20.69 -11.26
CA LYS A 111 -16.72 -21.67 -10.42
C LYS A 111 -15.52 -22.29 -11.12
N GLN A 112 -15.63 -22.62 -12.42
CA GLN A 112 -14.51 -23.13 -13.22
C GLN A 112 -13.38 -22.11 -13.32
N ARG A 113 -13.69 -20.84 -13.62
CA ARG A 113 -12.71 -19.74 -13.70
C ARG A 113 -11.99 -19.50 -12.37
N THR A 114 -12.75 -19.39 -11.29
CA THR A 114 -12.20 -19.25 -9.93
C THR A 114 -11.26 -20.41 -9.60
N LYS A 115 -11.64 -21.65 -9.97
CA LYS A 115 -10.80 -22.82 -9.75
C LYS A 115 -9.50 -22.75 -10.57
N LYS A 116 -9.57 -22.43 -11.87
CA LYS A 116 -8.41 -22.30 -12.75
C LYS A 116 -7.38 -21.29 -12.20
N ILE A 117 -7.82 -20.09 -11.84
CA ILE A 117 -6.91 -19.05 -11.34
C ILE A 117 -6.36 -19.37 -9.94
N SER A 118 -7.13 -20.05 -9.09
CA SER A 118 -6.62 -20.58 -7.82
C SER A 118 -5.57 -21.66 -8.03
N GLU A 119 -5.78 -22.59 -8.97
CA GLU A 119 -4.80 -23.62 -9.32
C GLU A 119 -3.50 -23.00 -9.85
N LEU A 120 -3.62 -22.00 -10.73
CA LEU A 120 -2.48 -21.20 -11.20
C LEU A 120 -1.75 -20.55 -10.03
N PHE A 121 -2.47 -19.83 -9.17
CA PHE A 121 -1.91 -19.20 -8.00
C PHE A 121 -1.17 -20.20 -7.12
N HIS A 122 -1.73 -21.38 -6.85
CA HIS A 122 -1.08 -22.39 -6.02
C HIS A 122 0.08 -23.12 -6.71
N SER A 123 0.20 -23.04 -8.04
CA SER A 123 1.24 -23.74 -8.79
C SER A 123 2.65 -23.16 -8.60
N TYR A 124 2.77 -21.85 -8.33
CA TYR A 124 4.06 -21.18 -8.21
C TYR A 124 4.44 -20.82 -6.77
N ARG A 125 5.75 -20.73 -6.52
CA ARG A 125 6.35 -20.42 -5.21
C ARG A 125 7.00 -19.03 -5.25
N PRO A 126 6.33 -17.98 -4.74
CA PRO A 126 6.79 -16.61 -4.91
C PRO A 126 8.02 -16.26 -4.08
N TYR A 127 8.32 -17.04 -3.03
CA TYR A 127 9.35 -16.72 -2.05
C TYR A 127 10.66 -17.49 -2.19
N ASP A 128 10.78 -18.43 -3.14
CA ASP A 128 11.94 -19.32 -3.24
C ASP A 128 13.26 -18.57 -3.43
N HIS A 129 13.22 -17.40 -4.07
CA HIS A 129 14.38 -16.51 -4.23
C HIS A 129 14.92 -15.96 -2.90
N LYS A 130 14.13 -15.99 -1.81
CA LYS A 130 14.51 -15.48 -0.48
C LYS A 130 15.23 -16.52 0.39
N MET A 131 15.44 -17.73 -0.13
CA MET A 131 16.11 -18.79 0.61
C MET A 131 17.53 -18.38 1.01
N SER A 132 17.93 -18.68 2.25
CA SER A 132 19.23 -18.32 2.84
C SER A 132 19.48 -16.81 3.05
N GLU A 133 18.55 -15.93 2.68
CA GLU A 133 18.67 -14.51 2.97
C GLU A 133 18.66 -14.24 4.48
N ILE A 134 19.35 -13.17 4.87
CA ILE A 134 19.32 -12.65 6.24
C ILE A 134 18.37 -11.47 6.28
N GLN A 135 17.33 -11.55 7.11
CA GLN A 135 16.25 -10.56 7.15
C GLN A 135 15.98 -10.12 8.59
N GLN A 136 15.58 -8.85 8.74
CA GLN A 136 15.05 -8.33 9.98
C GLN A 136 13.54 -8.54 10.03
N VAL A 137 13.04 -9.03 11.16
CA VAL A 137 11.65 -9.44 11.35
C VAL A 137 11.13 -8.85 12.67
N LEU A 138 9.98 -8.17 12.62
CA LEU A 138 9.26 -7.76 13.81
C LEU A 138 8.34 -8.88 14.27
N VAL A 139 8.57 -9.44 15.46
CA VAL A 139 7.73 -10.51 16.01
C VAL A 139 6.52 -9.90 16.70
N THR A 140 5.30 -10.22 16.25
CA THR A 140 4.05 -9.60 16.74
C THR A 140 3.05 -10.60 17.29
N GLU A 141 3.08 -11.84 16.81
CA GLU A 141 1.98 -12.78 16.99
C GLU A 141 2.46 -14.20 17.31
N THR A 142 1.56 -15.03 17.81
CA THR A 142 1.76 -16.47 17.97
C THR A 142 1.03 -17.19 16.85
N SER A 143 1.65 -18.21 16.25
CA SER A 143 1.01 -19.02 15.21
C SER A 143 -0.21 -19.76 15.74
N HIS A 144 -1.13 -20.11 14.83
CA HIS A 144 -2.38 -20.81 15.19
C HIS A 144 -2.13 -22.18 15.85
N ASP A 145 -1.10 -22.91 15.41
CA ASP A 145 -0.67 -24.19 16.01
C ASP A 145 0.15 -24.02 17.31
N GLN A 146 0.39 -22.77 17.72
CA GLN A 146 1.19 -22.38 18.87
C GLN A 146 2.63 -22.92 18.86
N GLN A 147 3.16 -23.37 17.72
CA GLN A 147 4.52 -23.89 17.65
C GLN A 147 5.56 -22.80 17.36
N TYR A 148 5.15 -21.72 16.70
CA TYR A 148 6.03 -20.64 16.26
C TYR A 148 5.52 -19.28 16.75
N TYR A 149 6.41 -18.30 16.71
CA TYR A 149 5.97 -16.92 16.59
C TYR A 149 5.88 -16.52 15.13
N VAL A 150 5.02 -15.56 14.87
CA VAL A 150 4.82 -14.94 13.57
C VAL A 150 5.33 -13.51 13.66
N GLY A 151 6.20 -13.16 12.71
CA GLY A 151 6.63 -11.81 12.51
C GLY A 151 6.61 -11.40 11.05
N HIS A 152 6.84 -10.12 10.82
CA HIS A 152 6.82 -9.54 9.47
C HIS A 152 8.14 -8.86 9.16
N ASN A 153 8.66 -9.11 7.96
CA ASN A 153 9.84 -8.43 7.44
C ASN A 153 9.48 -7.08 6.79
N LYS A 154 10.46 -6.42 6.19
CA LYS A 154 10.29 -5.15 5.46
C LYS A 154 9.24 -5.20 4.35
N PHE A 155 9.03 -6.36 3.75
CA PHE A 155 8.13 -6.59 2.62
C PHE A 155 6.75 -7.08 3.06
N TYR A 156 6.50 -7.08 4.38
CA TYR A 156 5.30 -7.60 5.01
C TYR A 156 5.08 -9.11 4.78
N ASP A 157 6.15 -9.85 4.45
CA ASP A 157 6.06 -11.30 4.35
C ASP A 157 5.96 -11.91 5.76
N GLN A 158 5.13 -12.94 5.89
CA GLN A 158 4.98 -13.69 7.12
C GLN A 158 6.19 -14.59 7.37
N VAL A 159 6.91 -14.37 8.46
CA VAL A 159 8.08 -15.17 8.86
C VAL A 159 7.80 -15.91 10.16
N LEU A 160 7.85 -17.23 10.10
CA LEU A 160 7.76 -18.13 11.25
C LEU A 160 9.12 -18.17 11.95
N VAL A 161 9.13 -17.86 13.24
CA VAL A 161 10.34 -17.84 14.08
C VAL A 161 10.13 -18.83 15.24
N PRO A 162 11.13 -19.68 15.58
CA PRO A 162 11.05 -20.55 16.75
C PRO A 162 10.71 -19.78 18.03
N LYS A 163 9.84 -20.35 18.86
CA LYS A 163 9.44 -19.72 20.12
C LYS A 163 10.61 -19.61 21.10
N ASN A 164 10.76 -18.42 21.67
CA ASN A 164 11.65 -18.12 22.79
C ASN A 164 11.03 -16.96 23.56
N GLU A 165 10.90 -17.08 24.88
CA GLU A 165 10.16 -16.15 25.76
C GLU A 165 10.52 -14.68 25.56
N ASN A 166 11.72 -14.40 25.04
CA ASN A 166 12.25 -13.05 24.86
C ASN A 166 12.03 -12.41 23.49
N LEU A 167 11.26 -12.99 22.55
CA LEU A 167 11.15 -12.45 21.18
C LEU A 167 9.93 -11.59 20.91
N MET A 168 8.82 -11.78 21.64
CA MET A 168 7.56 -11.08 21.37
C MET A 168 7.72 -9.55 21.43
N GLY A 169 7.22 -8.85 20.42
CA GLY A 169 7.30 -7.39 20.30
C GLY A 169 8.68 -6.86 19.92
N LYS A 170 9.64 -7.72 19.58
CA LYS A 170 11.03 -7.32 19.26
C LYS A 170 11.36 -7.52 17.79
N MET A 171 12.29 -6.70 17.31
CA MET A 171 12.97 -6.90 16.03
C MET A 171 14.05 -7.95 16.20
N VAL A 172 14.06 -8.97 15.35
CA VAL A 172 15.03 -10.07 15.37
C VAL A 172 15.68 -10.22 14.00
N THR A 173 16.93 -10.69 13.97
CA THR A 173 17.62 -11.03 12.71
C THR A 173 17.61 -12.53 12.50
N VAL A 174 17.00 -12.97 11.41
CA VAL A 174 16.85 -14.39 11.08
C VAL A 174 17.49 -14.69 9.72
N ARG A 175 17.97 -15.93 9.56
CA ARG A 175 18.29 -16.51 8.26
C ARG A 175 17.09 -17.32 7.78
N ILE A 176 16.64 -17.10 6.55
CA ILE A 176 15.56 -17.89 5.95
C ILE A 176 16.08 -19.30 5.64
N VAL A 177 15.44 -20.31 6.23
CA VAL A 177 15.82 -21.74 6.12
C VAL A 177 14.78 -22.58 5.39
N GLU A 178 13.57 -22.05 5.20
CA GLU A 178 12.49 -22.71 4.47
C GLU A 178 11.60 -21.64 3.86
N THR A 179 11.14 -21.86 2.63
CA THR A 179 10.14 -21.03 1.95
C THR A 179 8.89 -21.86 1.80
N GLY A 180 7.72 -21.30 2.08
CA GLY A 180 6.42 -21.89 1.82
C GLY A 180 5.68 -21.12 0.74
N LYS A 181 4.42 -21.49 0.45
CA LYS A 181 3.55 -20.71 -0.45
C LYS A 181 3.16 -19.35 0.15
N HIS A 182 2.89 -19.33 1.45
CA HIS A 182 2.35 -18.17 2.18
C HIS A 182 3.23 -17.68 3.33
N PHE A 183 4.37 -18.33 3.57
CA PHE A 183 5.22 -18.03 4.71
C PHE A 183 6.70 -18.27 4.37
N LEU A 184 7.56 -17.71 5.21
CA LEU A 184 8.98 -18.01 5.32
C LEU A 184 9.22 -18.63 6.69
N LYS A 185 10.21 -19.51 6.85
CA LYS A 185 10.71 -19.93 8.16
C LYS A 185 12.11 -19.36 8.36
N GLY A 186 12.29 -18.63 9.46
CA GLY A 186 13.55 -18.04 9.85
C GLY A 186 14.18 -18.76 11.03
N GLN A 187 15.49 -19.00 10.97
CA GLN A 187 16.29 -19.40 12.11
C GLN A 187 17.00 -18.18 12.70
N LEU A 188 16.92 -18.00 14.02
CA LEU A 188 17.61 -16.91 14.72
C LEU A 188 19.12 -17.05 14.58
N LEU A 189 19.82 -15.96 14.22
CA LEU A 189 21.28 -16.00 14.02
C LEU A 189 22.09 -15.71 15.29
N SER A 190 21.61 -14.86 16.20
CA SER A 190 22.18 -14.67 17.54
C SER A 190 21.27 -13.82 18.44
N ASP A 191 21.38 -13.99 19.75
CA ASP A 191 20.65 -13.18 20.75
C ASP A 191 21.06 -11.69 20.74
N LYS A 192 22.24 -11.37 20.20
CA LYS A 192 22.72 -9.98 20.04
C LYS A 192 21.96 -9.19 18.98
N GLY A 193 21.20 -9.86 18.11
CA GLY A 193 20.37 -9.25 17.06
C GLY A 193 18.94 -8.93 17.49
N ILE A 194 18.59 -9.13 18.77
CA ILE A 194 17.28 -8.84 19.33
C ILE A 194 17.26 -7.37 19.78
N VAL A 195 16.47 -6.55 19.08
CA VAL A 195 16.33 -5.12 19.35
C VAL A 195 14.88 -4.86 19.75
N GLN A 196 14.66 -4.19 20.89
CA GLN A 196 13.34 -3.62 21.12
C GLN A 196 13.17 -2.44 20.14
N PRO A 197 12.12 -2.42 19.31
CA PRO A 197 11.82 -1.23 18.53
C PRO A 197 11.47 -0.12 19.51
N ASP A 198 12.45 0.73 19.85
CA ASP A 198 12.21 1.90 20.67
C ASP A 198 11.07 2.70 20.04
N VAL A 199 10.08 3.09 20.85
CA VAL A 199 9.21 4.21 20.47
C VAL A 199 10.10 5.44 20.62
N PRO A 200 10.62 6.03 19.52
CA PRO A 200 11.46 7.19 19.66
C PRO A 200 10.64 8.29 20.35
N LEU A 201 11.29 9.09 21.19
CA LEU A 201 10.65 10.25 21.80
C LEU A 201 9.88 11.03 20.71
N PRO A 202 8.68 11.56 21.02
CA PRO A 202 7.91 12.33 20.07
C PRO A 202 8.81 13.38 19.40
N LEU A 203 8.73 13.47 18.08
CA LEU A 203 9.46 14.49 17.33
C LEU A 203 9.13 15.86 17.91
N LYS A 204 10.14 16.74 18.00
CA LYS A 204 9.87 18.13 18.43
C LYS A 204 8.90 18.77 17.43
N LYS A 205 8.03 19.66 17.91
CA LYS A 205 7.07 20.39 17.06
C LYS A 205 7.80 21.02 15.86
N GLY A 206 7.39 20.66 14.64
CA GLY A 206 8.04 21.10 13.40
C GLY A 206 9.08 20.13 12.80
N GLN A 207 9.40 19.02 13.49
CA GLN A 207 10.23 17.95 12.92
C GLN A 207 9.36 16.86 12.29
N VAL A 208 9.74 16.45 11.08
CA VAL A 208 9.14 15.33 10.34
C VAL A 208 10.19 14.23 10.21
N SER A 209 9.84 13.00 10.58
CA SER A 209 10.82 11.93 10.64
C SER A 209 11.24 11.49 9.24
N GLY A 210 12.56 11.43 9.00
CA GLY A 210 13.15 11.13 7.71
C GLY A 210 13.50 12.37 6.84
N ALA A 211 13.20 13.59 7.31
CA ALA A 211 13.67 14.82 6.66
C ALA A 211 15.02 15.23 7.28
N SER A 212 16.09 15.17 6.49
CA SER A 212 17.39 15.75 6.84
C SER A 212 17.34 17.26 6.70
N GLY A 213 16.74 17.95 7.68
CA GLY A 213 16.68 19.41 7.71
C GLY A 213 15.56 19.91 8.61
N LEU A 214 15.85 20.92 9.42
CA LEU A 214 14.82 21.75 10.00
C LEU A 214 14.07 22.38 8.83
N VAL A 215 12.82 21.97 8.58
CA VAL A 215 11.89 22.83 7.87
C VAL A 215 11.69 24.02 8.79
N GLN A 216 12.54 25.05 8.63
CA GLN A 216 12.25 26.36 9.17
C GLN A 216 10.95 26.76 8.50
N ILE A 217 9.85 26.67 9.25
CA ILE A 217 8.69 27.48 8.95
C ILE A 217 9.19 28.90 9.14
N GLU A 218 9.61 29.55 8.05
CA GLU A 218 9.73 30.99 8.02
C GLU A 218 8.34 31.52 8.39
N ASN A 219 8.17 31.89 9.65
CA ASN A 219 7.11 32.81 10.03
C ASN A 219 7.40 34.08 9.23
N ASN A 220 6.76 34.16 8.07
CA ASN A 220 6.90 35.26 7.14
C ASN A 220 6.40 36.51 7.87
N SER A 221 7.31 37.25 8.51
CA SER A 221 7.03 38.51 9.21
C SER A 221 6.37 39.54 8.30
N ASN A 222 6.49 39.34 6.98
CA ASN A 222 5.76 40.07 5.96
C ASN A 222 4.25 39.97 6.09
N HIS A 223 3.69 38.87 6.62
CA HIS A 223 2.23 38.74 6.77
C HIS A 223 1.67 39.70 7.84
N ASN A 224 2.40 39.89 8.94
CA ASN A 224 2.03 40.85 9.98
C ASN A 224 2.22 42.29 9.51
N ILE A 225 3.27 42.56 8.71
CA ILE A 225 3.51 43.88 8.12
C ILE A 225 2.44 44.20 7.07
N PHE A 226 2.09 43.26 6.18
CA PHE A 226 1.03 43.45 5.19
C PHE A 226 -0.35 43.65 5.84
N MET A 227 -0.67 42.91 6.90
CA MET A 227 -1.91 43.16 7.67
C MET A 227 -1.90 44.53 8.33
N ALA A 228 -0.78 44.94 8.95
CA ALA A 228 -0.68 46.24 9.60
C ALA A 228 -0.79 47.40 8.60
N VAL A 229 -0.13 47.30 7.44
CA VAL A 229 -0.22 48.30 6.35
C VAL A 229 -1.65 48.36 5.78
N SER A 230 -2.30 47.21 5.61
CA SER A 230 -3.68 47.16 5.11
C SER A 230 -4.67 47.78 6.11
N LEU A 231 -4.53 47.47 7.40
CA LEU A 231 -5.35 48.09 8.47
C LEU A 231 -5.11 49.59 8.57
N PHE A 232 -3.86 50.04 8.43
CA PHE A 232 -3.52 51.46 8.44
C PHE A 232 -4.08 52.21 7.23
N ALA A 233 -4.04 51.61 6.04
CA ALA A 233 -4.63 52.18 4.83
C ALA A 233 -6.16 52.31 4.94
N VAL A 234 -6.84 51.32 5.52
CA VAL A 234 -8.29 51.38 5.80
C VAL A 234 -8.60 52.48 6.81
N LEU A 235 -7.79 52.63 7.86
CA LEU A 235 -7.94 53.71 8.85
C LEU A 235 -7.79 55.09 8.21
N ILE A 236 -6.78 55.30 7.36
CA ILE A 236 -6.61 56.54 6.59
C ILE A 236 -7.82 56.79 5.69
N ALA A 237 -8.33 55.77 4.98
CA ALA A 237 -9.48 55.92 4.12
C ALA A 237 -10.75 56.31 4.91
N ILE A 238 -10.96 55.74 6.10
CA ILE A 238 -12.06 56.10 7.00
C ILE A 238 -11.91 57.55 7.48
N VAL A 239 -10.72 57.94 7.96
CA VAL A 239 -10.45 59.31 8.42
C VAL A 239 -10.63 60.32 7.29
N TRP A 240 -10.13 60.03 6.09
CA TRP A 240 -10.32 60.86 4.90
C TRP A 240 -11.81 61.00 4.54
N ARG A 241 -12.57 59.90 4.60
CA ARG A 241 -14.01 59.91 4.32
C ARG A 241 -14.77 60.77 5.34
N PHE A 242 -14.43 60.68 6.62
CA PHE A 242 -14.98 61.55 7.67
C PHE A 242 -14.57 63.02 7.50
N TYR A 243 -13.31 63.29 7.13
CA TYR A 243 -12.83 64.64 6.87
C TYR A 243 -13.52 65.27 5.65
N SER A 244 -13.74 64.48 4.59
CA SER A 244 -14.46 64.92 3.39
C SER A 244 -15.95 65.20 3.65
N LEU A 245 -16.57 64.49 4.59
CA LEU A 245 -17.93 64.76 5.06
C LEU A 245 -18.01 66.04 5.90
N PHE A 246 -16.94 66.42 6.61
CA PHE A 246 -16.89 67.63 7.44
C PHE A 246 -16.58 68.90 6.64
N LEU A 247 -15.91 68.78 5.50
CA LEU A 247 -15.63 69.88 4.55
C LEU A 247 -16.69 70.01 3.45
N GLY A 248 -17.66 69.09 3.39
CA GLY A 248 -18.73 69.02 2.39
C GLY A 248 -20.07 69.63 2.83
N THR A 249 -20.08 70.56 3.78
CA THR A 249 -21.26 71.36 4.13
C THR A 249 -21.01 72.85 3.88
N THR A 250 -21.24 73.25 2.63
CA THR A 250 -21.85 74.52 2.22
C THR A 250 -22.71 74.24 1.01
#